data_AF-A0A8I2YDL4-F1
#
_entry.id   AF-A0A8I2YDL4-F1
#
_cell.length_a   1.000
_cell.length_b   1.000
_cell.length_c   1.000
_cell.angle_alpha   90.00
_cell.angle_beta   90.00
_cell.angle_gamma   90.00
#
_symmetry.space_group_name_H-M   'P 1'
#
loop_
_entity.id
_entity.type
_entity.pdbx_description
1 polymer ?
#
loop_
_entity_poly.entity_id
_entity_poly.type
_entity_poly.pdbx_seq_one_letter_code
_entity_poly.pdbx_strand_id
1 'polypeptide(L)'
;MSNAEECSYQGCLDPSGLYDRTAAGERRHRYQYHLAPVPFAFEGKEVAITVKDGRIICPLGDCDRGFARRDRIQTHLHSDHMVPKGVKFFGDPKAGEKAPAVVNKIQQSLRAPSAAPSGSPTRVVLQPGQLYLLGGGILDVLGLWLHPALSILLCRECRVALTSQMVPGHRKVHHGETTSPKALAAFTTFCEEKRVFNKPEQVTPPQPGGPPVEGISGPVDGFSCTVDKSCLYSVKDYSSMQRHNREKHKGPAMGEIRSRSTKVQTLFTGVGRVYFEVSPLAASAGQGNLKAAVTRALPALHEADEGPLPAVEDREPPPLIRAMDWDNFHPELRADRRTRDPVIALKDRHKENEHSGIFVRLQRLVVSYTKLAASCLDGHPQKLTATKVLVYGRAIPATG
;
A
#
# COMPACT_ATOMS: atom_id res chain seq x y z
N MET A 1 -25.31 19.79 45.23
CA MET A 1 -24.09 20.25 44.53
C MET A 1 -23.33 19.02 44.08
N SER A 2 -23.23 18.78 42.78
CA SER A 2 -22.50 17.62 42.24
C SER A 2 -21.00 17.91 42.28
N ASN A 3 -20.26 17.18 43.11
CA ASN A 3 -18.79 17.23 43.17
C ASN A 3 -18.21 16.44 41.99
N ALA A 4 -18.28 17.04 40.82
CA ALA A 4 -17.72 16.48 39.61
C ALA A 4 -16.32 17.08 39.42
N GLU A 5 -15.29 16.24 39.37
CA GLU A 5 -13.90 16.66 39.14
C GLU A 5 -13.34 16.00 37.89
N GLU A 6 -12.45 16.72 37.22
CA GLU A 6 -11.69 16.23 36.07
C GLU A 6 -10.68 15.15 36.50
N CYS A 7 -10.42 14.19 35.62
CA CYS A 7 -9.42 13.19 35.91
C CYS A 7 -8.00 13.78 35.80
N SER A 8 -7.25 13.75 36.89
CA SER A 8 -5.88 14.27 36.97
C SER A 8 -4.79 13.33 36.42
N TYR A 9 -5.16 12.13 35.94
CA TYR A 9 -4.17 11.16 35.46
C TYR A 9 -3.65 11.52 34.07
N GLN A 10 -2.33 11.62 33.96
CA GLN A 10 -1.65 11.99 32.72
C GLN A 10 -1.81 10.88 31.66
N GLY A 11 -2.52 11.18 30.57
CA GLY A 11 -2.85 10.22 29.52
C GLY A 11 -4.27 9.64 29.60
N CYS A 12 -5.14 10.22 30.44
CA CYS A 12 -6.58 9.91 30.41
C CYS A 12 -7.15 10.06 29.01
N LEU A 13 -7.88 9.06 28.53
CA LEU A 13 -8.61 9.16 27.26
C LEU A 13 -9.91 9.98 27.35
N ASP A 14 -10.36 10.30 28.56
CA ASP A 14 -11.55 11.13 28.83
C ASP A 14 -11.29 12.07 30.04
N PRO A 15 -10.39 13.06 29.89
CA PRO A 15 -10.00 13.94 31.01
C PRO A 15 -11.16 14.85 31.45
N SER A 16 -12.04 15.22 30.51
CA SER A 16 -13.24 16.03 30.74
C SER A 16 -14.44 15.25 31.28
N GLY A 17 -14.37 13.92 31.28
CA GLY A 17 -15.44 13.06 31.72
C GLY A 17 -15.68 13.19 33.21
N LEU A 18 -16.72 13.92 33.59
CA LEU A 18 -17.21 13.96 34.97
C LEU A 18 -17.60 12.53 35.40
N TYR A 19 -16.83 11.93 36.30
CA TYR A 19 -17.12 10.61 36.83
C TYR A 19 -17.59 10.69 38.29
N ASP A 20 -18.40 9.71 38.68
CA ASP A 20 -18.87 9.56 40.05
C ASP A 20 -17.68 9.30 41.00
N ARG A 21 -17.56 10.12 42.05
CA ARG A 21 -16.50 10.03 43.07
C ARG A 21 -16.63 8.82 44.00
N THR A 22 -17.64 7.98 43.84
CA THR A 22 -17.64 6.69 44.52
C THR A 22 -16.40 5.88 44.11
N ALA A 23 -15.86 5.09 45.04
CA ALA A 23 -14.77 4.16 44.74
C ALA A 23 -15.13 3.19 43.58
N ALA A 24 -16.42 2.95 43.33
CA ALA A 24 -16.90 2.20 42.17
C ALA A 24 -16.76 3.00 40.86
N GLY A 25 -17.12 4.28 40.85
CA GLY A 25 -16.97 5.18 39.71
C GLY A 25 -15.50 5.40 39.34
N GLU A 26 -14.62 5.65 40.31
CA GLU A 26 -13.19 5.82 40.06
C GLU A 26 -12.54 4.53 39.49
N ARG A 27 -12.88 3.35 40.05
CA ARG A 27 -12.41 2.06 39.51
C ARG A 27 -12.88 1.85 38.08
N ARG A 28 -14.13 2.21 37.75
CA ARG A 28 -14.67 2.10 36.40
C ARG A 28 -13.97 3.06 35.43
N HIS A 29 -13.72 4.29 35.85
CA HIS A 29 -12.99 5.29 35.05
C HIS A 29 -11.55 4.83 34.78
N ARG A 30 -10.81 4.37 35.81
CA ARG A 30 -9.47 3.78 35.65
C ARG A 30 -9.46 2.58 34.73
N TYR A 31 -10.43 1.68 34.87
CA TYR A 31 -10.52 0.52 34.02
C TYR A 31 -10.73 0.86 32.52
N GLN A 32 -11.51 1.91 32.25
CA GLN A 32 -11.86 2.32 30.90
C GLN A 32 -10.77 3.16 30.21
N TYR A 33 -10.09 4.03 30.97
CA TYR A 33 -9.27 5.08 30.37
C TYR A 33 -7.80 5.09 30.77
N HIS A 34 -7.38 4.26 31.75
CA HIS A 34 -6.00 4.29 32.31
C HIS A 34 -5.19 3.00 32.10
N LEU A 35 -5.78 1.94 31.55
CA LEU A 35 -5.09 0.67 31.36
C LEU A 35 -4.42 0.59 29.97
N ALA A 36 -3.13 0.29 29.98
CA ALA A 36 -2.32 0.21 28.76
C ALA A 36 -2.69 -1.03 27.94
N PRO A 37 -2.82 -0.90 26.60
CA PRO A 37 -2.96 -2.05 25.71
C PRO A 37 -1.83 -3.06 25.92
N VAL A 38 -2.18 -4.34 25.95
CA VAL A 38 -1.21 -5.45 26.04
C VAL A 38 -1.23 -6.20 24.72
N PRO A 39 -0.07 -6.44 24.08
CA PRO A 39 0.00 -7.28 22.88
C PRO A 39 -0.54 -8.68 23.15
N PHE A 40 -1.22 -9.27 22.17
CA PHE A 40 -1.74 -10.63 22.24
C PHE A 40 -1.51 -11.37 20.92
N ALA A 41 -1.42 -12.69 20.99
CA ALA A 41 -1.27 -13.53 19.81
C ALA A 41 -2.65 -13.86 19.21
N PHE A 42 -2.81 -13.64 17.91
CA PHE A 42 -3.97 -14.02 17.14
C PHE A 42 -3.53 -14.49 15.74
N GLU A 43 -3.96 -15.69 15.32
CA GLU A 43 -3.55 -16.30 14.04
C GLU A 43 -2.03 -16.33 13.79
N GLY A 44 -1.24 -16.57 14.85
CA GLY A 44 0.22 -16.60 14.76
C GLY A 44 0.89 -15.23 14.61
N LYS A 45 0.13 -14.13 14.70
CA LYS A 45 0.64 -12.76 14.70
C LYS A 45 0.48 -12.12 16.08
N GLU A 46 1.45 -11.32 16.47
CA GLU A 46 1.34 -10.46 17.64
C GLU A 46 0.63 -9.16 17.24
N VAL A 47 -0.50 -8.87 17.87
CA VAL A 47 -1.33 -7.69 17.59
C VAL A 47 -1.56 -6.92 18.89
N ALA A 48 -1.66 -5.59 18.79
CA ALA A 48 -1.89 -4.73 19.95
C ALA A 48 -2.96 -3.68 19.62
N ILE A 49 -3.90 -3.49 20.55
CA ILE A 49 -4.93 -2.47 20.43
C ILE A 49 -4.26 -1.09 20.41
N THR A 50 -4.69 -0.22 19.49
CA THR A 50 -4.21 1.16 19.42
C THR A 50 -5.32 2.13 19.77
N VAL A 51 -4.96 3.31 20.26
CA VAL A 51 -5.91 4.39 20.53
C VAL A 51 -5.60 5.55 19.61
N LYS A 52 -6.60 6.00 18.85
CA LYS A 52 -6.50 7.09 17.88
C LYS A 52 -7.68 8.01 18.06
N ASP A 53 -7.42 9.31 18.21
CA ASP A 53 -8.45 10.35 18.34
C ASP A 53 -9.48 10.05 19.47
N GLY A 54 -8.99 9.56 20.62
CA GLY A 54 -9.83 9.19 21.77
C GLY A 54 -10.66 7.91 21.57
N ARG A 55 -10.48 7.19 20.46
CA ARG A 55 -11.16 5.93 20.16
C ARG A 55 -10.20 4.75 20.16
N ILE A 56 -10.65 3.65 20.74
CA ILE A 56 -9.94 2.38 20.75
C ILE A 56 -10.17 1.68 19.40
N ILE A 57 -9.13 1.48 18.61
CA ILE A 57 -9.22 0.93 17.24
C ILE A 57 -9.01 -0.58 17.26
N CYS A 58 -9.80 -1.31 16.47
CA CYS A 58 -9.59 -2.74 16.26
C CYS A 58 -8.20 -3.01 15.67
N PRO A 59 -7.40 -3.93 16.24
CA PRO A 59 -6.04 -4.20 15.76
C PRO A 59 -5.98 -5.18 14.57
N LEU A 60 -7.12 -5.65 14.07
CA LEU A 60 -7.19 -6.62 12.98
C LEU A 60 -7.37 -5.88 11.65
N GLY A 61 -6.44 -6.08 10.72
CA GLY A 61 -6.16 -5.16 9.60
C GLY A 61 -7.24 -5.02 8.52
N ASP A 62 -8.30 -5.82 8.59
CA ASP A 62 -9.51 -5.73 7.76
C ASP A 62 -10.68 -5.02 8.48
N CYS A 63 -10.46 -4.50 9.70
CA CYS A 63 -11.49 -3.88 10.53
C CYS A 63 -11.14 -2.45 10.96
N ASP A 64 -11.85 -1.48 10.39
CA ASP A 64 -11.67 -0.04 10.69
C ASP A 64 -12.55 0.45 11.86
N ARG A 65 -13.11 -0.45 12.67
CA ARG A 65 -14.03 -0.05 13.76
C ARG A 65 -13.27 0.57 14.94
N GLY A 66 -13.77 1.73 15.38
CA GLY A 66 -13.31 2.43 16.57
C GLY A 66 -14.36 2.42 17.68
N PHE A 67 -13.93 2.29 18.93
CA PHE A 67 -14.79 2.15 20.09
C PHE A 67 -14.47 3.21 21.13
N ALA A 68 -15.50 3.85 21.69
CA ALA A 68 -15.33 4.79 22.80
C ALA A 68 -15.04 4.09 24.13
N ARG A 69 -15.35 2.78 24.23
CA ARG A 69 -15.24 2.02 25.48
C ARG A 69 -14.58 0.67 25.26
N ARG A 70 -13.86 0.24 26.29
CA ARG A 70 -13.09 -1.00 26.32
C ARG A 70 -13.94 -2.27 26.23
N ASP A 71 -15.07 -2.31 26.92
CA ASP A 71 -15.99 -3.45 26.88
C ASP A 71 -16.57 -3.66 25.48
N ARG A 72 -16.75 -2.57 24.72
CA ARG A 72 -17.25 -2.63 23.34
C ARG A 72 -16.23 -3.24 22.39
N ILE A 73 -14.96 -2.84 22.46
CA ILE A 73 -13.92 -3.49 21.63
C ILE A 73 -13.72 -4.95 22.02
N GLN A 74 -13.77 -5.29 23.31
CA GLN A 74 -13.69 -6.69 23.73
C GLN A 74 -14.85 -7.50 23.16
N THR A 75 -16.08 -7.02 23.31
CA THR A 75 -17.26 -7.72 22.75
C THR A 75 -17.11 -7.91 21.25
N HIS A 76 -16.69 -6.86 20.53
CA HIS A 76 -16.43 -6.90 19.10
C HIS A 76 -15.35 -7.92 18.69
N LEU A 77 -14.22 -7.97 19.41
CA LEU A 77 -13.16 -8.94 19.13
C LEU A 77 -13.63 -10.39 19.31
N HIS A 78 -14.48 -10.65 20.30
CA HIS A 78 -15.03 -11.99 20.49
C HIS A 78 -16.14 -12.34 19.48
N SER A 79 -17.00 -11.38 19.12
CA SER A 79 -18.15 -11.64 18.24
C SER A 79 -17.79 -11.64 16.76
N ASP A 80 -17.01 -10.66 16.32
CA ASP A 80 -16.81 -10.38 14.90
C ASP A 80 -15.48 -10.98 14.40
N HIS A 81 -14.54 -11.21 15.30
CA HIS A 81 -13.22 -11.74 14.99
C HIS A 81 -12.90 -13.08 15.68
N MET A 82 -13.87 -13.65 16.41
CA MET A 82 -13.74 -14.93 17.10
C MET A 82 -12.49 -15.07 17.99
N VAL A 83 -11.99 -13.97 18.56
CA VAL A 83 -10.87 -14.02 19.49
C VAL A 83 -11.29 -14.82 20.73
N PRO A 84 -10.49 -15.81 21.20
CA PRO A 84 -10.88 -16.65 22.33
C PRO A 84 -11.18 -15.86 23.61
N LYS A 85 -12.24 -16.27 24.31
CA LYS A 85 -12.54 -15.76 25.66
C LYS A 85 -11.38 -16.09 26.60
N GLY A 86 -10.87 -15.09 27.32
CA GLY A 86 -9.75 -15.23 28.25
C GLY A 86 -8.46 -14.52 27.83
N VAL A 87 -8.38 -14.04 26.58
CA VAL A 87 -7.27 -13.18 26.14
C VAL A 87 -7.32 -11.83 26.88
N LYS A 88 -6.22 -11.46 27.54
CA LYS A 88 -6.10 -10.17 28.24
C LYS A 88 -5.60 -9.10 27.27
N PHE A 89 -6.51 -8.23 26.84
CA PHE A 89 -6.17 -7.14 25.91
C PHE A 89 -5.56 -5.90 26.55
N PHE A 90 -5.74 -5.73 27.87
CA PHE A 90 -5.13 -4.64 28.60
C PHE A 90 -4.84 -5.10 30.02
N GLY A 91 -3.76 -4.59 30.60
CA GLY A 91 -3.28 -4.97 31.93
C GLY A 91 -2.84 -3.74 32.71
N ASP A 92 -2.71 -3.91 34.02
CA ASP A 92 -2.09 -2.89 34.86
C ASP A 92 -0.64 -2.72 34.41
N PRO A 93 -0.15 -1.49 34.18
CA PRO A 93 1.27 -1.27 34.03
C PRO A 93 1.93 -1.75 35.33
N LYS A 94 2.75 -2.81 35.26
CA LYS A 94 3.52 -3.25 36.42
C LYS A 94 4.34 -2.07 36.90
N ALA A 95 4.19 -1.70 38.18
CA ALA A 95 4.90 -0.58 38.78
C ALA A 95 6.42 -0.76 38.56
N GLY A 96 7.00 0.04 37.66
CA GLY A 96 8.42 0.00 37.31
C GLY A 96 8.76 -0.45 35.88
N GLU A 97 7.84 -1.06 35.12
CA GLU A 97 8.06 -1.35 33.70
C GLU A 97 7.70 -0.12 32.85
N LYS A 98 8.71 0.52 32.25
CA LYS A 98 8.51 1.48 31.15
C LYS A 98 7.69 0.78 30.04
N ALA A 99 6.83 1.53 29.35
CA ALA A 99 5.95 1.02 28.29
C ALA A 99 6.62 -0.07 27.44
N PRO A 100 5.93 -1.19 27.15
CA PRO A 100 6.57 -2.41 26.66
C PRO A 100 7.43 -2.14 25.44
N ALA A 101 8.66 -2.67 25.46
CA ALA A 101 9.69 -2.53 24.43
C ALA A 101 9.23 -2.94 23.01
N VAL A 102 8.06 -3.58 22.87
CA VAL A 102 7.41 -3.97 21.62
C VAL A 102 6.98 -2.76 20.77
N VAL A 103 6.50 -1.66 21.37
CA VAL A 103 6.20 -0.41 20.64
C VAL A 103 7.49 0.19 20.05
N ASN A 104 8.61 0.08 20.80
CA ASN A 104 9.94 0.45 20.32
C ASN A 104 10.47 -0.51 19.24
N LYS A 105 10.10 -1.79 19.26
CA LYS A 105 10.59 -2.81 18.30
C LYS A 105 9.97 -2.64 16.91
N ILE A 106 8.69 -2.26 16.84
CA ILE A 106 8.02 -1.86 15.58
C ILE A 106 8.68 -0.59 15.02
N GLN A 107 8.98 0.41 15.88
CA GLN A 107 9.72 1.62 15.48
C GLN A 107 11.18 1.35 15.06
N GLN A 108 11.88 0.38 15.68
CA GLN A 108 13.26 0.02 15.34
C GLN A 108 13.38 -0.80 14.04
N SER A 109 12.32 -1.48 13.59
CA SER A 109 12.30 -2.19 12.30
C SER A 109 12.23 -1.26 11.08
N LEU A 110 11.85 0.01 11.29
CA LEU A 110 11.81 1.08 10.29
C LEU A 110 13.12 1.87 10.25
N ARG A 111 14.26 1.17 10.15
CA ARG A 111 15.52 1.87 9.84
C ARG A 111 15.37 2.56 8.49
N ALA A 112 15.64 3.87 8.47
CA ALA A 112 15.75 4.62 7.23
C ALA A 112 16.69 3.87 6.27
N PRO A 113 16.36 3.76 4.97
CA PRO A 113 17.24 3.12 4.00
C PRO A 113 18.64 3.71 4.12
N SER A 114 19.64 2.83 4.30
CA SER A 114 21.05 3.21 4.49
C SER A 114 21.47 4.13 3.34
N ALA A 115 22.02 5.30 3.69
CA ALA A 115 22.51 6.27 2.72
C ALA A 115 23.49 5.57 1.75
N ALA A 116 23.16 5.58 0.46
CA ALA A 116 23.97 4.96 -0.58
C ALA A 116 25.22 5.82 -0.88
N PRO A 117 26.35 5.19 -1.27
CA PRO A 117 27.58 5.89 -1.63
C PRO A 117 27.41 6.82 -2.85
N SER A 118 28.15 7.92 -2.85
CA SER A 118 28.09 9.03 -3.81
C SER A 118 28.48 8.60 -5.24
N GLY A 119 27.56 8.74 -6.20
CA GLY A 119 27.88 8.54 -7.63
C GLY A 119 26.73 8.77 -8.62
N SER A 120 25.47 8.79 -8.18
CA SER A 120 24.31 9.21 -8.98
C SER A 120 23.24 9.76 -8.02
N PRO A 121 22.28 10.60 -8.48
CA PRO A 121 21.17 11.02 -7.63
C PRO A 121 20.32 9.80 -7.28
N THR A 122 20.64 9.17 -6.15
CA THR A 122 19.99 7.94 -5.68
C THR A 122 18.54 8.24 -5.36
N ARG A 123 17.64 7.89 -6.29
CA ARG A 123 16.19 7.97 -6.08
C ARG A 123 15.80 7.12 -4.87
N VAL A 124 14.77 7.56 -4.15
CA VAL A 124 14.22 6.80 -3.03
C VAL A 124 13.37 5.66 -3.59
N VAL A 125 13.70 4.42 -3.24
CA VAL A 125 12.91 3.25 -3.61
C VAL A 125 11.84 3.01 -2.54
N LEU A 126 10.58 3.21 -2.90
CA LEU A 126 9.45 2.89 -2.03
C LEU A 126 9.00 1.46 -2.26
N GLN A 127 8.88 0.68 -1.18
CA GLN A 127 8.48 -0.71 -1.21
C GLN A 127 6.94 -0.81 -1.25
N PRO A 128 6.39 -1.60 -2.18
CA PRO A 128 4.97 -1.93 -2.20
C PRO A 128 4.43 -2.45 -0.88
N GLY A 129 3.29 -1.89 -0.43
CA GLY A 129 2.60 -2.33 0.79
C GLY A 129 3.29 -1.95 2.11
N GLN A 130 4.43 -1.23 2.06
CA GLN A 130 5.05 -0.69 3.26
C GLN A 130 4.40 0.65 3.63
N LEU A 131 3.90 0.74 4.86
CA LEU A 131 3.41 2.00 5.42
C LEU A 131 4.58 2.91 5.79
N TYR A 132 4.58 4.13 5.26
CA TYR A 132 5.62 5.11 5.54
C TYR A 132 5.15 6.24 6.46
N LEU A 133 3.88 6.28 6.86
CA LEU A 133 3.35 7.37 7.66
C LEU A 133 3.55 7.13 9.16
N LEU A 134 4.36 7.98 9.80
CA LEU A 134 4.57 7.99 11.25
C LEU A 134 3.86 9.18 11.89
N GLY A 135 3.05 8.90 12.92
CA GLY A 135 2.44 9.90 13.81
C GLY A 135 3.03 9.86 15.21
N GLY A 136 2.42 10.59 16.15
CA GLY A 136 2.84 10.59 17.57
C GLY A 136 3.34 11.94 18.08
N GLY A 137 3.07 12.21 19.36
CA GLY A 137 3.70 13.30 20.12
C GLY A 137 3.48 14.67 19.49
N ILE A 138 4.59 15.39 19.21
CA ILE A 138 4.53 16.73 18.61
C ILE A 138 3.89 16.74 17.22
N LEU A 139 3.96 15.62 16.47
CA LEU A 139 3.33 15.53 15.16
C LEU A 139 1.80 15.48 15.26
N ASP A 140 1.25 14.82 16.27
CA ASP A 140 -0.21 14.79 16.48
C ASP A 140 -0.73 16.18 16.85
N VAL A 141 -0.01 16.88 17.74
CA VAL A 141 -0.34 18.25 18.15
C VAL A 141 -0.37 19.21 16.95
N LEU A 142 0.49 19.00 15.95
CA LEU A 142 0.58 19.84 14.77
C LEU A 142 -0.23 19.32 13.57
N GLY A 143 -0.95 18.21 13.72
CA GLY A 143 -1.72 17.62 12.62
C GLY A 143 -0.85 17.12 11.45
N LEU A 144 0.33 16.54 11.75
CA LEU A 144 1.32 16.11 10.76
C LEU A 144 1.59 14.60 10.78
N TRP A 145 2.06 14.08 9.65
CA TRP A 145 2.77 12.80 9.59
C TRP A 145 4.22 13.03 9.17
N LEU A 146 5.12 12.15 9.61
CA LEU A 146 6.48 12.04 9.09
C LEU A 146 6.52 10.91 8.07
N HIS A 147 7.11 11.17 6.90
CA HIS A 147 7.43 10.16 5.89
C HIS A 147 8.95 9.88 5.90
N PRO A 148 9.45 8.90 6.68
CA PRO A 148 10.87 8.76 7.01
C PRO A 148 11.72 8.39 5.80
N ALA A 149 11.17 7.69 4.80
CA ALA A 149 11.91 7.36 3.58
C ALA A 149 12.23 8.58 2.70
N LEU A 150 11.41 9.63 2.80
CA LEU A 150 11.58 10.87 2.04
C LEU A 150 12.09 12.01 2.92
N SER A 151 12.17 11.81 4.24
CA SER A 151 12.50 12.82 5.25
C SER A 151 11.69 14.11 5.11
N ILE A 152 10.38 13.98 4.87
CA ILE A 152 9.42 15.09 4.74
C ILE A 152 8.27 14.94 5.73
N LEU A 153 7.54 16.03 5.94
CA LEU A 153 6.31 16.05 6.74
C LEU A 153 5.10 16.16 5.80
N LEU A 154 3.98 15.57 6.20
CA LEU A 154 2.72 15.64 5.46
C LEU A 154 1.64 16.23 6.36
N CYS A 155 0.90 17.22 5.86
CA CYS A 155 -0.26 17.74 6.57
C CYS A 155 -1.43 16.76 6.47
N ARG A 156 -2.00 16.35 7.61
CA ARG A 156 -3.11 15.37 7.67
C ARG A 156 -4.38 15.87 7.01
N GLU A 157 -4.63 17.17 7.15
CA GLU A 157 -5.84 17.82 6.66
C GLU A 157 -5.72 18.18 5.17
N CYS A 158 -4.63 18.86 4.79
CA CYS A 158 -4.44 19.32 3.41
C CYS A 158 -3.91 18.24 2.46
N ARG A 159 -3.32 17.16 2.98
CA ARG A 159 -2.65 16.11 2.18
C ARG A 159 -1.60 16.67 1.21
N VAL A 160 -0.76 17.55 1.73
CA VAL A 160 0.38 18.15 1.02
C VAL A 160 1.68 17.86 1.77
N ALA A 161 2.78 17.68 1.03
CA ALA A 161 4.09 17.57 1.65
C ALA A 161 4.68 18.93 1.99
N LEU A 162 5.39 18.97 3.12
CA LEU A 162 5.98 20.16 3.74
C LEU A 162 7.40 19.83 4.18
N THR A 163 8.30 20.79 4.02
CA THR A 163 9.59 20.78 4.72
C THR A 163 9.43 21.37 6.12
N SER A 164 10.42 21.16 6.99
CA SER A 164 10.35 21.68 8.37
C SER A 164 10.12 23.19 8.43
N GLN A 165 10.70 23.97 7.51
CA GLN A 165 10.51 25.43 7.44
C GLN A 165 9.12 25.85 6.96
N MET A 166 8.44 25.01 6.16
CA MET A 166 7.13 25.34 5.61
C MET A 166 6.00 25.16 6.62
N VAL A 167 6.17 24.29 7.61
CA VAL A 167 5.12 23.91 8.57
C VAL A 167 4.50 25.10 9.31
N PRO A 168 5.27 26.01 9.95
CA PRO A 168 4.67 27.11 10.72
C PRO A 168 3.84 28.05 9.85
N GLY A 169 4.36 28.39 8.66
CA GLY A 169 3.64 29.22 7.69
C GLY A 169 2.38 28.52 7.17
N HIS A 170 2.48 27.24 6.84
CA HIS A 170 1.35 26.44 6.37
C HIS A 170 0.23 26.34 7.43
N ARG A 171 0.55 26.02 8.69
CA ARG A 171 -0.44 25.95 9.79
C ARG A 171 -1.15 27.28 10.00
N LYS A 172 -0.41 28.38 10.00
CA LYS A 172 -0.98 29.72 10.15
C LYS A 172 -1.93 30.08 8.99
N VAL A 173 -1.50 29.83 7.75
CA VAL A 173 -2.25 30.26 6.55
C VAL A 173 -3.45 29.37 6.25
N HIS A 174 -3.29 28.05 6.32
CA HIS A 174 -4.32 27.10 5.90
C HIS A 174 -5.21 26.59 7.03
N HIS A 175 -4.73 26.64 8.27
CA HIS A 175 -5.46 26.13 9.43
C HIS A 175 -5.79 27.22 10.46
N GLY A 176 -5.30 28.47 10.26
CA GLY A 176 -5.50 29.56 11.22
C GLY A 176 -4.80 29.35 12.56
N GLU A 177 -3.93 28.34 12.65
CA GLU A 177 -3.30 27.95 13.89
C GLU A 177 -1.94 28.60 14.06
N THR A 178 -1.76 29.32 15.16
CA THR A 178 -0.46 29.84 15.54
C THR A 178 0.24 28.84 16.44
N THR A 179 1.34 28.26 15.96
CA THR A 179 2.16 27.36 16.76
C THR A 179 2.79 28.11 17.93
N SER A 180 2.59 27.63 19.16
CA SER A 180 3.21 28.25 20.34
C SER A 180 4.74 28.17 20.26
N PRO A 181 5.49 29.14 20.81
CA PRO A 181 6.96 29.10 20.78
C PRO A 181 7.55 27.82 21.37
N LYS A 182 6.92 27.27 22.44
CA LYS A 182 7.31 26.01 23.05
C LYS A 182 7.11 24.81 22.12
N ALA A 183 5.98 24.75 21.43
CA ALA A 183 5.71 23.69 20.44
C ALA A 183 6.66 23.81 19.24
N LEU A 184 6.96 25.03 18.80
CA LEU A 184 7.90 25.27 17.71
C LEU A 184 9.32 24.81 18.07
N ALA A 185 9.80 25.10 19.29
CA ALA A 185 11.09 24.62 19.76
C ALA A 185 11.16 23.08 19.80
N ALA A 186 10.14 22.42 20.36
CA ALA A 186 10.06 20.96 20.38
C ALA A 186 10.00 20.35 18.97
N PHE A 187 9.28 21.01 18.05
CA PHE A 187 9.18 20.61 16.65
C PHE A 187 10.51 20.74 15.91
N THR A 188 11.26 21.81 16.15
CA THR A 188 12.61 22.00 15.57
C THR A 188 13.55 20.90 16.02
N THR A 189 13.60 20.60 17.33
CA THR A 189 14.41 19.49 17.88
C THR A 189 14.01 18.15 17.26
N PHE A 190 12.71 17.89 17.09
CA PHE A 190 12.23 16.68 16.43
C PHE A 190 12.70 16.59 14.97
N CYS A 191 12.63 17.69 14.22
CA CYS A 191 13.05 17.72 12.81
C CYS A 191 14.55 17.45 12.66
N GLU A 192 15.38 17.99 13.56
CA GLU A 192 16.82 17.74 13.59
C GLU A 192 17.12 16.27 13.90
N GLU A 193 16.48 15.70 14.93
CA GLU A 193 16.65 14.30 15.33
C GLU A 193 16.27 13.33 14.20
N LYS A 194 15.14 13.59 13.54
CA LYS A 194 14.63 12.75 12.44
C LYS A 194 15.21 13.12 11.07
N ARG A 195 16.13 14.09 11.01
CA ARG A 195 16.77 14.58 9.78
C ARG A 195 15.75 14.97 8.70
N VAL A 196 14.68 15.66 9.11
CA VAL A 196 13.67 16.19 8.20
C VAL A 196 14.29 17.30 7.36
N PHE A 197 14.10 17.25 6.05
CA PHE A 197 14.63 18.26 5.14
C PHE A 197 13.99 19.62 5.41
N ASN A 198 14.81 20.66 5.32
CA ASN A 198 14.36 22.04 5.55
C ASN A 198 14.01 22.77 4.25
N LYS A 199 14.49 22.27 3.11
CA LYS A 199 14.26 22.86 1.78
C LYS A 199 13.77 21.83 0.75
N PRO A 200 12.85 22.18 -0.16
CA PRO A 200 12.32 21.25 -1.16
C PRO A 200 13.38 20.62 -2.05
N GLU A 201 14.46 21.34 -2.37
CA GLU A 201 15.52 20.88 -3.27
C GLU A 201 16.38 19.75 -2.66
N GLN A 202 16.33 19.58 -1.34
CA GLN A 202 17.02 18.48 -0.64
C GLN A 202 16.25 17.15 -0.78
N VAL A 203 14.96 17.23 -1.12
CA VAL A 203 14.10 16.05 -1.16
C VAL A 203 14.30 15.33 -2.48
N THR A 204 14.82 14.10 -2.37
CA THR A 204 14.98 13.26 -3.55
C THR A 204 13.65 12.58 -3.88
N PRO A 205 13.08 12.77 -5.08
CA PRO A 205 11.81 12.16 -5.42
C PRO A 205 11.94 10.63 -5.51
N PRO A 206 10.81 9.90 -5.33
CA PRO A 206 10.79 8.46 -5.51
C PRO A 206 11.27 8.00 -6.89
N GLN A 207 11.66 6.74 -6.97
CA GLN A 207 11.95 6.08 -8.24
C GLN A 207 10.67 6.03 -9.11
N PRO A 208 10.75 6.40 -10.41
CA PRO A 208 9.62 6.29 -11.34
C PRO A 208 9.02 4.89 -11.39
N GLY A 209 7.69 4.83 -11.50
CA GLY A 209 6.93 3.57 -11.57
C GLY A 209 6.75 2.87 -10.21
N GLY A 210 7.29 3.44 -9.13
CA GLY A 210 7.05 2.97 -7.76
C GLY A 210 5.60 3.16 -7.29
N PRO A 211 5.25 2.68 -6.08
CA PRO A 211 3.94 2.92 -5.50
C PRO A 211 3.70 4.42 -5.29
N PRO A 212 2.43 4.88 -5.33
CA PRO A 212 2.07 6.23 -4.93
C PRO A 212 2.54 6.54 -3.52
N VAL A 213 3.00 7.78 -3.29
CA VAL A 213 3.36 8.25 -1.96
C VAL A 213 2.09 8.41 -1.13
N GLU A 214 2.08 7.79 0.04
CA GLU A 214 0.96 7.83 0.97
C GLU A 214 0.80 9.22 1.58
N GLY A 215 -0.44 9.60 1.91
CA GLY A 215 -0.73 10.83 2.66
C GLY A 215 -0.64 12.14 1.87
N ILE A 216 -0.30 12.10 0.57
CA ILE A 216 -0.42 13.25 -0.35
C ILE A 216 -1.63 13.12 -1.28
N SER A 217 -1.85 14.16 -2.10
CA SER A 217 -2.85 14.12 -3.18
C SER A 217 -2.65 12.91 -4.10
N GLY A 218 -3.76 12.29 -4.50
CA GLY A 218 -3.75 11.07 -5.32
C GLY A 218 -3.09 11.27 -6.69
N PRO A 219 -2.71 10.17 -7.37
CA PRO A 219 -2.14 10.22 -8.71
C PRO A 219 -3.08 10.89 -9.71
N VAL A 220 -2.52 11.70 -10.60
CA VAL A 220 -3.24 12.37 -11.69
C VAL A 220 -2.68 11.94 -13.04
N ASP A 221 -3.46 12.06 -14.11
CA ASP A 221 -2.94 11.87 -15.46
C ASP A 221 -1.85 12.88 -15.79
N GLY A 222 -0.80 12.40 -16.46
CA GLY A 222 0.34 13.20 -16.87
C GLY A 222 1.20 12.45 -17.88
N PHE A 223 2.43 12.94 -18.03
CA PHE A 223 3.39 12.47 -19.03
C PHE A 223 4.76 12.27 -18.39
N SER A 224 5.45 11.22 -18.82
CA SER A 224 6.86 10.98 -18.51
C SER A 224 7.71 10.95 -19.77
N CYS A 225 8.89 11.54 -19.69
CA CYS A 225 9.81 11.62 -20.83
C CYS A 225 10.35 10.24 -21.16
N THR A 226 10.39 9.90 -22.46
CA THR A 226 10.93 8.61 -22.96
C THR A 226 12.10 8.79 -23.92
N VAL A 227 12.62 10.03 -24.10
CA VAL A 227 13.72 10.30 -25.02
C VAL A 227 15.01 9.57 -24.61
N ASP A 228 15.33 9.61 -23.32
CA ASP A 228 16.49 8.95 -22.72
C ASP A 228 16.04 8.19 -21.48
N LYS A 229 16.53 6.96 -21.31
CA LYS A 229 16.30 6.14 -20.11
C LYS A 229 16.81 6.82 -18.83
N SER A 230 17.78 7.73 -18.94
CA SER A 230 18.29 8.52 -17.81
C SER A 230 17.38 9.71 -17.46
N CYS A 231 16.48 10.11 -18.35
CA CYS A 231 15.59 11.25 -18.11
C CYS A 231 14.37 10.81 -17.28
N LEU A 232 14.33 11.27 -16.04
CA LEU A 232 13.26 10.96 -15.09
C LEU A 232 12.24 12.11 -14.98
N TYR A 233 12.20 12.99 -15.97
CA TYR A 233 11.29 14.13 -15.96
C TYR A 233 9.85 13.65 -16.20
N SER A 234 8.96 14.07 -15.32
CA SER A 234 7.53 13.83 -15.42
C SER A 234 6.80 15.16 -15.21
N VAL A 235 5.62 15.32 -15.79
CA VAL A 235 4.79 16.51 -15.63
C VAL A 235 3.32 16.19 -15.87
N LYS A 236 2.42 17.07 -15.41
CA LYS A 236 0.98 16.90 -15.57
C LYS A 236 0.49 17.25 -16.98
N ASP A 237 1.03 18.31 -17.58
CA ASP A 237 0.53 18.85 -18.86
C ASP A 237 1.50 18.58 -20.03
N TYR A 238 0.90 18.33 -21.19
CA TYR A 238 1.62 18.02 -22.43
C TYR A 238 2.52 19.18 -22.89
N SER A 239 2.05 20.43 -22.77
CA SER A 239 2.81 21.63 -23.16
C SER A 239 4.13 21.77 -22.40
N SER A 240 4.14 21.49 -21.09
CA SER A 240 5.37 21.46 -20.30
C SER A 240 6.29 20.31 -20.70
N MET A 241 5.75 19.15 -21.08
CA MET A 241 6.55 18.05 -21.62
C MET A 241 7.19 18.42 -22.95
N GLN A 242 6.46 19.08 -23.86
CA GLN A 242 7.00 19.59 -25.12
C GLN A 242 8.15 20.56 -24.89
N ARG A 243 7.96 21.51 -23.96
CA ARG A 243 9.01 22.45 -23.57
C ARG A 243 10.24 21.72 -23.02
N HIS A 244 10.04 20.76 -22.13
CA HIS A 244 11.12 19.94 -21.59
C HIS A 244 11.91 19.22 -22.69
N ASN A 245 11.22 18.55 -23.62
CA ASN A 245 11.86 17.83 -24.73
C ASN A 245 12.68 18.75 -25.64
N ARG A 246 12.17 19.95 -25.93
CA ARG A 246 12.90 20.96 -26.71
C ARG A 246 14.15 21.46 -25.98
N GLU A 247 14.04 21.78 -24.69
CA GLU A 247 15.12 22.40 -23.91
C GLU A 247 16.20 21.42 -23.47
N LYS A 248 15.82 20.21 -23.04
CA LYS A 248 16.75 19.23 -22.46
C LYS A 248 17.23 18.18 -23.45
N HIS A 249 16.41 17.85 -24.44
CA HIS A 249 16.73 16.81 -25.41
C HIS A 249 16.99 17.34 -26.82
N LYS A 250 16.94 18.66 -27.03
CA LYS A 250 17.09 19.31 -28.35
C LYS A 250 16.15 18.71 -29.40
N GLY A 251 14.98 18.24 -28.97
CA GLY A 251 13.98 17.65 -29.86
C GLY A 251 13.50 18.66 -30.92
N PRO A 252 13.11 18.19 -32.12
CA PRO A 252 12.58 19.06 -33.17
C PRO A 252 11.36 19.84 -32.67
N ALA A 253 11.23 21.10 -33.07
CA ALA A 253 10.17 22.00 -32.60
C ALA A 253 8.74 21.48 -32.85
N MET A 254 8.56 20.59 -33.84
CA MET A 254 7.27 20.02 -34.24
C MET A 254 7.29 18.49 -34.48
N GLY A 255 8.32 17.77 -33.99
CA GLY A 255 8.32 16.30 -34.14
C GLY A 255 7.47 15.58 -33.09
N GLU A 256 7.20 14.30 -33.32
CA GLU A 256 6.60 13.39 -32.34
C GLU A 256 7.28 13.54 -30.98
N ILE A 257 6.52 13.99 -30.00
CA ILE A 257 7.00 14.13 -28.63
C ILE A 257 7.19 12.74 -28.08
N ARG A 258 8.45 12.38 -27.80
CA ARG A 258 8.76 11.14 -27.09
C ARG A 258 8.40 11.29 -25.62
N SER A 259 7.14 11.01 -25.33
CA SER A 259 6.60 10.89 -23.98
C SER A 259 5.65 9.71 -23.92
N ARG A 260 5.41 9.22 -22.69
CA ARG A 260 4.38 8.22 -22.40
C ARG A 260 3.34 8.84 -21.47
N SER A 261 2.07 8.64 -21.77
CA SER A 261 0.97 8.95 -20.86
C SER A 261 1.05 8.03 -19.63
N THR A 262 1.06 8.61 -18.44
CA THR A 262 1.21 7.84 -17.18
C THR A 262 0.49 8.54 -16.03
N LYS A 263 0.50 7.91 -14.85
CA LYS A 263 0.05 8.54 -13.61
C LYS A 263 1.23 9.22 -12.92
N VAL A 264 1.05 10.47 -12.53
CA VAL A 264 2.06 11.26 -11.84
C VAL A 264 1.54 11.75 -10.49
N GLN A 265 2.45 11.93 -9.54
CA GLN A 265 2.20 12.62 -8.27
C GLN A 265 3.20 13.76 -8.08
N THR A 266 2.90 14.69 -7.17
CA THR A 266 3.82 15.75 -6.78
C THR A 266 3.92 15.85 -5.27
N LEU A 267 5.12 16.08 -4.75
CA LEU A 267 5.33 16.23 -3.31
C LEU A 267 4.85 17.61 -2.83
N PHE A 268 5.37 18.67 -3.46
CA PHE A 268 5.16 20.05 -3.01
C PHE A 268 4.20 20.80 -3.93
N THR A 269 3.28 21.55 -3.32
CA THR A 269 2.37 22.44 -4.06
C THR A 269 2.95 23.86 -4.09
N GLY A 270 3.47 24.30 -5.24
CA GLY A 270 3.88 25.69 -5.44
C GLY A 270 5.16 25.81 -6.26
N VAL A 271 6.04 26.71 -5.83
CA VAL A 271 7.41 26.83 -6.36
C VAL A 271 8.18 25.56 -6.00
N GLY A 272 8.96 25.02 -6.93
CA GLY A 272 9.68 23.76 -6.73
C GLY A 272 8.80 22.51 -6.88
N ARG A 273 7.66 22.59 -7.57
CA ARG A 273 6.86 21.41 -7.96
C ARG A 273 7.72 20.44 -8.76
N VAL A 274 7.92 19.26 -8.20
CA VAL A 274 8.51 18.12 -8.90
C VAL A 274 7.44 17.06 -9.04
N TYR A 275 7.13 16.69 -10.27
CA TYR A 275 6.29 15.52 -10.54
C TYR A 275 7.16 14.30 -10.73
N PHE A 276 6.64 13.16 -10.33
CA PHE A 276 7.27 11.86 -10.50
C PHE A 276 6.20 10.84 -10.92
N GLU A 277 6.60 9.91 -11.78
CA GLU A 277 5.76 8.80 -12.23
C GLU A 277 5.48 7.82 -11.09
N VAL A 278 4.24 7.39 -10.98
CA VAL A 278 3.80 6.39 -10.00
C VAL A 278 2.93 5.34 -10.68
N SER A 279 2.99 4.11 -10.18
CA SER A 279 2.12 3.01 -10.61
C SER A 279 1.11 2.70 -9.51
N PRO A 280 -0.18 3.07 -9.66
CA PRO A 280 -1.22 2.75 -8.68
C PRO A 280 -1.32 1.24 -8.39
N LEU A 281 -1.01 0.40 -9.39
CA LEU A 281 -1.00 -1.05 -9.25
C LEU A 281 0.14 -1.55 -8.36
N ALA A 282 1.24 -0.79 -8.25
CA ALA A 282 2.35 -1.13 -7.36
C ALA A 282 1.97 -0.98 -5.88
N ALA A 283 0.99 -0.16 -5.52
CA ALA A 283 0.51 -0.09 -4.12
C ALA A 283 -0.07 -1.44 -3.65
N SER A 284 -0.75 -2.14 -4.55
CA SER A 284 -1.43 -3.41 -4.25
C SER A 284 -0.49 -4.64 -4.29
N ALA A 285 0.76 -4.46 -4.72
CA ALA A 285 1.68 -5.56 -4.98
C ALA A 285 2.17 -6.30 -3.72
N GLY A 286 2.15 -5.65 -2.56
CA GLY A 286 2.56 -6.23 -1.27
C GLY A 286 1.47 -7.06 -0.58
N GLN A 287 0.21 -6.90 -0.98
CA GLN A 287 -0.86 -7.80 -0.55
C GLN A 287 -0.78 -9.02 -1.47
N GLY A 288 -0.48 -10.21 -0.93
CA GLY A 288 -0.30 -11.47 -1.67
C GLY A 288 -1.54 -11.99 -2.43
N ASN A 289 -2.38 -11.09 -2.95
CA ASN A 289 -3.54 -11.39 -3.75
C ASN A 289 -3.11 -11.67 -5.19
N LEU A 290 -3.20 -12.93 -5.58
CA LEU A 290 -2.99 -13.41 -6.96
C LEU A 290 -3.75 -12.58 -8.00
N LYS A 291 -4.95 -12.08 -7.67
CA LYS A 291 -5.72 -11.18 -8.54
C LYS A 291 -4.95 -9.91 -8.87
N ALA A 292 -4.30 -9.29 -7.89
CA ALA A 292 -3.49 -8.09 -8.08
C ALA A 292 -2.18 -8.36 -8.83
N ALA A 293 -1.63 -9.58 -8.73
CA ALA A 293 -0.50 -10.01 -9.56
C ALA A 293 -0.92 -10.20 -11.03
N VAL A 294 -2.07 -10.86 -11.27
CA VAL A 294 -2.63 -11.07 -12.61
C VAL A 294 -3.04 -9.74 -13.26
N THR A 295 -3.74 -8.86 -12.52
CA THR A 295 -4.09 -7.52 -12.99
C THR A 295 -2.87 -6.63 -13.26
N ARG A 296 -1.70 -6.90 -12.66
CA ARG A 296 -0.44 -6.21 -13.01
C ARG A 296 0.18 -6.70 -14.32
N ALA A 297 0.02 -7.98 -14.65
CA ALA A 297 0.52 -8.54 -15.91
C ALA A 297 -0.37 -8.15 -17.10
N LEU A 298 -1.65 -7.84 -16.88
CA LEU A 298 -2.64 -7.52 -17.91
C LEU A 298 -2.36 -6.21 -18.69
N PRO A 299 -1.98 -5.07 -18.08
CA PRO A 299 -1.64 -3.86 -18.81
C PRO A 299 -0.39 -4.01 -19.69
N ALA A 300 0.59 -4.82 -19.27
CA ALA A 300 1.73 -5.16 -20.13
C ALA A 300 1.31 -5.98 -21.37
N LEU A 301 0.14 -6.62 -21.35
CA LEU A 301 -0.49 -7.27 -22.52
C LEU A 301 -1.35 -6.29 -23.35
N HIS A 302 -1.66 -5.09 -22.83
CA HIS A 302 -2.44 -4.06 -23.53
C HIS A 302 -1.59 -2.91 -24.10
N GLU A 303 -0.40 -2.63 -23.55
CA GLU A 303 0.55 -1.65 -24.10
C GLU A 303 1.40 -2.19 -25.27
N ALA A 304 1.16 -3.43 -25.72
CA ALA A 304 1.53 -3.80 -27.08
C ALA A 304 0.61 -3.02 -28.04
N ASP A 305 1.06 -1.83 -28.46
CA ASP A 305 0.36 -0.91 -29.37
C ASP A 305 -0.04 -1.56 -30.71
N GLU A 306 0.51 -2.74 -30.99
CA GLU A 306 -0.01 -3.65 -31.99
C GLU A 306 -0.97 -4.62 -31.29
N GLY A 307 -2.27 -4.29 -31.32
CA GLY A 307 -3.32 -5.26 -31.00
C GLY A 307 -2.98 -6.60 -31.66
N PRO A 308 -3.10 -7.73 -30.94
CA PRO A 308 -2.34 -8.92 -31.28
C PRO A 308 -2.74 -9.35 -32.68
N LEU A 309 -1.77 -9.28 -33.61
CA LEU A 309 -2.02 -9.41 -35.04
C LEU A 309 -2.91 -10.64 -35.27
N PRO A 310 -4.02 -10.51 -36.01
CA PRO A 310 -4.80 -11.67 -36.38
C PRO A 310 -3.86 -12.66 -37.06
N ALA A 311 -4.02 -13.94 -36.75
CA ALA A 311 -3.25 -14.98 -37.42
C ALA A 311 -3.43 -14.83 -38.93
N VAL A 312 -2.33 -14.64 -39.67
CA VAL A 312 -2.37 -14.42 -41.13
C VAL A 312 -2.58 -15.74 -41.86
N GLU A 313 -2.17 -16.85 -41.24
CA GLU A 313 -2.33 -18.20 -41.76
C GLU A 313 -3.16 -19.06 -40.79
N ASP A 314 -3.91 -20.01 -41.34
CA ASP A 314 -4.78 -20.92 -40.55
C ASP A 314 -4.01 -21.77 -39.52
N ARG A 315 -2.69 -21.92 -39.72
CA ARG A 315 -1.79 -22.66 -38.83
C ARG A 315 -1.07 -21.81 -37.79
N GLU A 316 -1.22 -20.48 -37.82
CA GLU A 316 -0.60 -19.64 -36.79
C GLU A 316 -1.31 -19.77 -35.43
N PRO A 317 -0.56 -19.79 -34.32
CA PRO A 317 -1.14 -19.85 -32.98
C PRO A 317 -2.10 -18.67 -32.73
N PRO A 318 -3.20 -18.88 -32.00
CA PRO A 318 -4.12 -17.80 -31.67
C PRO A 318 -3.39 -16.63 -30.99
N PRO A 319 -3.80 -15.38 -31.23
CA PRO A 319 -3.08 -14.22 -30.74
C PRO A 319 -2.90 -14.20 -29.21
N LEU A 320 -3.85 -14.76 -28.45
CA LEU A 320 -3.75 -14.92 -27.00
C LEU A 320 -2.65 -15.91 -26.57
N ILE A 321 -2.47 -17.02 -27.29
CA ILE A 321 -1.43 -18.02 -27.00
C ILE A 321 -0.04 -17.43 -27.29
N ARG A 322 0.09 -16.66 -28.39
CA ARG A 322 1.30 -15.90 -28.71
C ARG A 322 1.62 -14.85 -27.65
N ALA A 323 0.62 -14.07 -27.24
CA ALA A 323 0.79 -12.99 -26.26
C ALA A 323 1.16 -13.50 -24.86
N MET A 324 0.67 -14.69 -24.48
CA MET A 324 1.03 -15.31 -23.19
C MET A 324 2.32 -16.13 -23.24
N ASP A 325 2.96 -16.21 -24.41
CA ASP A 325 4.18 -17.00 -24.68
C ASP A 325 4.11 -18.43 -24.14
N TRP A 326 2.91 -19.02 -24.18
CA TRP A 326 2.69 -20.35 -23.60
C TRP A 326 3.57 -21.38 -24.29
N ASP A 327 3.86 -21.19 -25.58
CA ASP A 327 4.68 -22.11 -26.35
C ASP A 327 6.13 -22.25 -25.89
N ASN A 328 6.64 -21.19 -25.25
CA ASN A 328 7.97 -21.16 -24.65
C ASN A 328 7.93 -21.31 -23.12
N PHE A 329 6.77 -21.62 -22.54
CA PHE A 329 6.69 -21.94 -21.12
C PHE A 329 7.30 -23.32 -20.85
N HIS A 330 8.51 -23.34 -20.29
CA HIS A 330 9.31 -24.53 -19.99
C HIS A 330 9.46 -25.48 -21.21
N PRO A 331 10.16 -25.05 -22.28
CA PRO A 331 10.33 -25.86 -23.50
C PRO A 331 10.98 -27.22 -23.21
N GLU A 332 11.84 -27.30 -22.19
CA GLU A 332 12.46 -28.53 -21.71
C GLU A 332 11.47 -29.56 -21.16
N LEU A 333 10.35 -29.13 -20.57
CA LEU A 333 9.28 -30.02 -20.10
C LEU A 333 8.43 -30.56 -21.25
N ARG A 334 8.39 -29.85 -22.38
CA ARG A 334 7.67 -30.28 -23.58
C ARG A 334 8.50 -31.25 -24.41
N ALA A 335 9.79 -30.97 -24.53
CA ALA A 335 10.73 -31.73 -25.36
C ALA A 335 11.07 -33.10 -24.76
N ASP A 336 11.09 -33.23 -23.42
CA ASP A 336 11.40 -34.49 -22.76
C ASP A 336 10.19 -35.07 -22.01
N ARG A 337 9.71 -36.22 -22.47
CA ARG A 337 8.62 -36.96 -21.82
C ARG A 337 8.95 -37.33 -20.37
N ARG A 338 10.22 -37.57 -20.04
CA ARG A 338 10.65 -38.01 -18.70
C ARG A 338 10.53 -36.89 -17.67
N THR A 339 10.68 -35.63 -18.08
CA THR A 339 10.48 -34.47 -17.21
C THR A 339 9.01 -34.05 -17.15
N ARG A 340 8.25 -34.31 -18.23
CA ARG A 340 6.81 -34.06 -18.31
C ARG A 340 5.97 -34.91 -17.36
N ASP A 341 6.19 -36.22 -17.32
CA ASP A 341 5.34 -37.16 -16.59
C ASP A 341 5.32 -36.89 -15.05
N PRO A 342 6.44 -36.55 -14.39
CA PRO A 342 6.45 -36.14 -12.98
C PRO A 342 5.67 -34.84 -12.70
N VAL A 343 5.74 -33.87 -13.62
CA VAL A 343 5.02 -32.59 -13.49
C VAL A 343 3.52 -32.80 -13.65
N ILE A 344 3.11 -33.67 -14.59
CA ILE A 344 1.70 -34.09 -14.72
C ILE A 344 1.24 -34.79 -13.43
N ALA A 345 2.07 -35.64 -12.84
CA ALA A 345 1.75 -36.33 -11.59
C ALA A 345 1.60 -35.38 -10.37
N LEU A 346 2.15 -34.16 -10.40
CA LEU A 346 1.90 -33.14 -9.37
C LEU A 346 0.43 -32.72 -9.34
N LYS A 347 -0.28 -32.74 -10.49
CA LYS A 347 -1.71 -32.45 -10.58
C LYS A 347 -2.55 -33.34 -9.64
N ASP A 348 -2.09 -34.57 -9.43
CA ASP A 348 -2.83 -35.61 -8.73
C ASP A 348 -2.38 -35.81 -7.27
N ARG A 349 -1.39 -35.04 -6.78
CA ARG A 349 -0.73 -35.28 -5.47
C ARG A 349 -1.06 -34.30 -4.36
N HIS A 350 -1.70 -33.17 -4.64
CA HIS A 350 -1.85 -32.13 -3.63
C HIS A 350 -3.02 -32.37 -2.67
N LYS A 351 -2.71 -32.35 -1.36
CA LYS A 351 -3.71 -32.38 -0.28
C LYS A 351 -4.05 -30.97 0.17
N GLU A 352 -5.27 -30.76 0.69
CA GLU A 352 -5.80 -29.43 1.07
C GLU A 352 -5.00 -28.73 2.18
N ASN A 353 -4.19 -29.48 2.93
CA ASN A 353 -3.30 -28.98 3.98
C ASN A 353 -1.91 -28.53 3.49
N GLU A 354 -1.51 -28.82 2.24
CA GLU A 354 -0.21 -28.42 1.71
C GLU A 354 -0.23 -26.94 1.26
N HIS A 355 0.80 -26.18 1.64
CA HIS A 355 0.96 -24.76 1.26
C HIS A 355 -0.31 -23.92 1.49
N SER A 356 -0.95 -24.12 2.64
CA SER A 356 -2.20 -23.45 3.02
C SER A 356 -3.33 -23.63 1.99
N GLY A 357 -3.31 -24.73 1.22
CA GLY A 357 -4.29 -25.05 0.19
C GLY A 357 -4.20 -24.18 -1.07
N ILE A 358 -3.09 -23.46 -1.31
CA ILE A 358 -2.96 -22.56 -2.47
C ILE A 358 -3.08 -23.31 -3.80
N PHE A 359 -2.51 -24.51 -3.89
CA PHE A 359 -2.59 -25.35 -5.08
C PHE A 359 -4.00 -25.89 -5.31
N VAL A 360 -4.70 -26.28 -4.24
CA VAL A 360 -6.12 -26.68 -4.31
C VAL A 360 -7.00 -25.50 -4.74
N ARG A 361 -6.75 -24.29 -4.23
CA ARG A 361 -7.47 -23.08 -4.67
C ARG A 361 -7.20 -22.75 -6.14
N LEU A 362 -5.94 -22.83 -6.58
CA LEU A 362 -5.57 -22.61 -7.98
C LEU A 362 -6.22 -23.65 -8.89
N GLN A 363 -6.15 -24.94 -8.52
CA GLN A 363 -6.81 -26.03 -9.23
C GLN A 363 -8.32 -25.81 -9.32
N ARG A 364 -8.99 -25.46 -8.21
CA ARG A 364 -10.43 -25.11 -8.20
C ARG A 364 -10.73 -23.93 -9.13
N LEU A 365 -9.87 -22.93 -9.18
CA LEU A 365 -10.02 -21.76 -10.05
C LEU A 365 -9.89 -22.15 -11.54
N VAL A 366 -8.85 -22.92 -11.90
CA VAL A 366 -8.66 -23.42 -13.27
C VAL A 366 -9.82 -24.33 -13.68
N VAL A 367 -10.27 -25.24 -12.81
CA VAL A 367 -11.44 -26.10 -13.06
C VAL A 367 -12.71 -25.27 -13.23
N SER A 368 -12.93 -24.24 -12.40
CA SER A 368 -14.10 -23.36 -12.51
C SER A 368 -14.08 -22.55 -13.80
N TYR A 369 -12.93 -22.01 -14.17
CA TYR A 369 -12.74 -21.31 -15.44
C TYR A 369 -12.98 -22.25 -16.63
N THR A 370 -12.49 -23.48 -16.57
CA THR A 370 -12.70 -24.50 -17.61
C THR A 370 -14.17 -24.91 -17.70
N LYS A 371 -14.88 -25.02 -16.57
CA LYS A 371 -16.33 -25.29 -16.53
C LYS A 371 -17.13 -24.12 -17.10
N LEU A 372 -16.76 -22.88 -16.80
CA LEU A 372 -17.39 -21.68 -17.36
C LEU A 372 -17.15 -21.59 -18.87
N ALA A 373 -15.92 -21.86 -19.32
CA ALA A 373 -15.60 -21.97 -20.73
C ALA A 373 -16.43 -23.08 -21.39
N ALA A 374 -16.55 -24.25 -20.75
CA ALA A 374 -17.40 -25.35 -21.23
C ALA A 374 -18.86 -24.92 -21.31
N SER A 375 -19.44 -24.26 -20.30
CA SER A 375 -20.85 -23.81 -20.38
C SER A 375 -21.08 -22.78 -21.49
N CYS A 376 -20.10 -21.91 -21.77
CA CYS A 376 -20.19 -20.96 -22.87
C CYS A 376 -20.04 -21.61 -24.25
N LEU A 377 -19.27 -22.70 -24.33
CA LEU A 377 -18.93 -23.39 -25.57
C LEU A 377 -19.91 -24.53 -25.89
N ASP A 378 -20.42 -25.25 -24.90
CA ASP A 378 -21.35 -26.37 -25.06
C ASP A 378 -22.75 -25.91 -25.55
N GLY A 379 -23.09 -24.64 -25.35
CA GLY A 379 -24.25 -23.97 -25.98
C GLY A 379 -23.97 -23.37 -27.36
N HIS A 380 -22.73 -23.46 -27.86
CA HIS A 380 -22.34 -22.87 -29.14
C HIS A 380 -22.94 -23.68 -30.31
N PRO A 381 -23.55 -23.04 -31.33
CA PRO A 381 -24.26 -23.72 -32.43
C PRO A 381 -23.42 -24.78 -33.18
N GLN A 382 -22.10 -24.66 -33.12
CA GLN A 382 -21.14 -25.52 -33.80
C GLN A 382 -20.61 -26.68 -32.93
N LYS A 383 -21.20 -26.95 -31.76
CA LYS A 383 -20.78 -28.03 -30.83
C LYS A 383 -19.28 -28.00 -30.48
N LEU A 384 -18.76 -26.80 -30.27
CA LEU A 384 -17.40 -26.58 -29.78
C LEU A 384 -17.40 -26.92 -28.29
N THR A 385 -16.69 -27.96 -27.86
CA THR A 385 -16.53 -28.20 -26.42
C THR A 385 -15.22 -27.57 -25.95
N ALA A 386 -15.13 -27.17 -24.68
CA ALA A 386 -13.87 -26.65 -24.11
C ALA A 386 -12.71 -27.64 -24.29
N THR A 387 -12.97 -28.94 -24.20
CA THR A 387 -11.99 -29.99 -24.48
C THR A 387 -11.54 -29.99 -25.94
N LYS A 388 -12.44 -29.77 -26.92
CA LYS A 388 -12.04 -29.68 -28.33
C LYS A 388 -11.16 -28.45 -28.60
N VAL A 389 -11.49 -27.31 -28.00
CA VAL A 389 -10.71 -26.08 -28.12
C VAL A 389 -9.32 -26.22 -27.49
N LEU A 390 -9.23 -26.92 -26.35
CA LEU A 390 -7.94 -27.14 -25.66
C LEU A 390 -7.08 -28.24 -26.29
N VAL A 391 -7.68 -29.32 -26.80
CA VAL A 391 -6.96 -30.48 -27.38
C VAL A 391 -6.58 -30.25 -28.83
N TYR A 392 -7.49 -29.69 -29.64
CA TYR A 392 -7.28 -29.52 -31.08
C TYR A 392 -6.91 -28.09 -31.46
N GLY A 393 -7.10 -27.11 -30.58
CA GLY A 393 -6.89 -25.70 -30.93
C GLY A 393 -7.72 -25.33 -32.16
N ARG A 394 -7.04 -25.09 -33.29
CA ARG A 394 -7.67 -24.81 -34.60
C ARG A 394 -7.91 -26.03 -35.48
N ALA A 395 -7.45 -27.22 -35.13
CA ALA A 395 -7.69 -28.46 -35.89
C ALA A 395 -9.04 -29.12 -35.56
N ILE A 396 -10.04 -28.35 -35.09
CA ILE A 396 -11.38 -28.87 -34.85
C ILE A 396 -11.97 -29.19 -36.23
N PRO A 397 -12.17 -30.48 -36.56
CA PRO A 397 -12.74 -30.83 -37.86
C PRO A 397 -14.11 -30.17 -37.95
N ALA A 398 -14.38 -29.45 -39.05
CA ALA A 398 -15.74 -29.01 -39.35
C ALA A 398 -16.60 -30.28 -39.33
N THR A 399 -17.54 -30.35 -38.39
CA THR A 399 -18.49 -31.46 -38.36
C THR A 399 -19.24 -31.45 -39.69
N GLY A 400 -19.04 -32.48 -40.50
CA GLY A 400 -19.94 -32.80 -41.60
C GLY A 400 -21.35 -33.06 -41.10
#